data_AF-A0A8D2FW34-F1
#
_entry.id   AF-A0A8D2FW34-F1
#
_cell.length_a   1.000
_cell.length_b   1.000
_cell.length_c   1.000
_cell.angle_alpha   90.00
_cell.angle_beta   90.00
_cell.angle_gamma   90.00
#
_symmetry.space_group_name_H-M   'P 1'
#
loop_
_entity.id
_entity.type
_entity.pdbx_description
1 polymer ?
#
loop_
_entity_poly.entity_id
_entity_poly.type
_entity_poly.pdbx_seq_one_letter_code
_entity_poly.pdbx_strand_id
1 'polypeptide(L)' 'MLADDDCLMIPYQIGDVFISHSQDEAQEMLEEAKKNWQEETDALESTVVPIQRVLADLKLQLYTKFGGNINLEADEN' A
#
# COMPACT_ATOMS: atom_id res chain seq x y z
N MET A 1 29.60 36.53 -3.96
CA MET A 1 29.27 35.13 -4.27
C MET A 1 28.00 34.81 -3.52
N LEU A 2 26.85 35.00 -4.17
CA LEU A 2 25.50 34.69 -3.68
C LEU A 2 24.66 34.33 -4.90
N ALA A 3 25.10 33.32 -5.63
CA ALA A 3 24.41 32.78 -6.79
C ALA A 3 24.88 31.33 -6.89
N ASP A 4 24.25 30.43 -6.15
CA ASP A 4 24.24 29.00 -6.52
C ASP A 4 23.23 28.19 -5.68
N ASP A 5 22.89 28.59 -4.45
CA ASP A 5 21.95 27.80 -3.63
C ASP A 5 20.48 27.87 -4.13
N ASP A 6 20.02 29.00 -4.69
CA ASP A 6 18.65 29.15 -5.24
C ASP A 6 18.47 28.54 -6.65
N CYS A 7 19.54 27.98 -7.25
CA CYS A 7 19.53 27.43 -8.62
C CYS A 7 19.77 25.91 -8.69
N LEU A 8 19.87 25.20 -7.56
CA LEU A 8 20.04 23.75 -7.53
C LEU A 8 18.73 23.04 -7.87
N MET A 9 18.42 23.04 -9.17
CA MET A 9 17.30 22.31 -9.73
C MET A 9 17.60 20.81 -9.70
N ILE A 10 16.78 20.05 -8.98
CA ILE A 10 16.88 18.60 -8.85
C ILE A 10 16.09 17.95 -9.99
N PRO A 11 16.70 17.04 -10.78
CA PRO A 11 15.96 16.28 -11.77
C PRO A 11 15.10 15.22 -11.08
N TYR A 12 13.77 15.43 -11.12
CA TYR A 12 12.78 14.50 -10.62
C TYR A 12 12.25 13.63 -11.76
N GLN A 13 12.17 12.32 -11.55
CA GLN A 13 11.72 11.37 -12.57
C GLN A 13 10.20 11.19 -12.54
N ILE A 14 9.55 11.38 -13.69
CA ILE A 14 8.12 11.12 -13.89
C ILE A 14 7.98 10.18 -15.09
N GLY A 15 7.71 8.90 -14.82
CA GLY A 15 7.73 7.86 -15.86
C GLY A 15 9.11 7.76 -16.51
N ASP A 16 9.18 8.03 -17.82
CA ASP A 16 10.40 7.95 -18.63
C ASP A 16 11.11 9.30 -18.83
N VAL A 17 10.59 10.39 -18.25
CA VAL A 17 11.15 11.74 -18.40
C VAL A 17 11.62 12.32 -17.07
N PHE A 18 12.62 13.21 -17.12
CA PHE A 18 13.11 13.96 -15.97
C PHE A 18 12.71 15.42 -16.10
N ILE A 19 12.14 15.97 -15.02
CA ILE A 19 11.77 17.38 -14.93
C ILE A 19 12.57 18.01 -13.79
N SER A 20 13.19 19.15 -14.07
CA SER A 20 13.94 19.92 -13.11
C SER A 20 12.99 20.67 -12.18
N HIS A 21 13.01 20.33 -10.89
CA HIS A 21 12.25 20.98 -9.83
C HIS A 21 13.18 21.64 -8.82
N SER A 22 12.68 22.61 -8.06
CA SER A 22 13.40 23.08 -6.89
C SER A 22 13.51 21.94 -5.86
N GLN A 23 14.47 22.04 -4.94
CA GLN A 23 14.63 21.03 -3.89
C GLN A 23 13.37 20.86 -3.05
N ASP A 24 12.71 21.96 -2.68
CA ASP A 24 11.51 21.93 -1.85
C ASP A 24 10.33 21.29 -2.60
N GLU A 25 10.13 21.63 -3.88
CA GLU A 25 9.10 21.00 -4.72
C GLU A 25 9.32 19.50 -4.87
N ALA A 26 10.56 19.08 -5.16
CA ALA A 26 10.89 17.66 -5.30
C ALA A 26 10.65 16.89 -3.99
N GLN A 27 10.94 17.50 -2.84
CA GLN A 27 10.65 16.92 -1.53
C GLN A 27 9.14 16.83 -1.27
N GLU A 28 8.37 17.86 -1.58
CA GLU A 28 6.92 17.86 -1.43
C GLU A 28 6.26 16.76 -2.28
N MET A 29 6.67 16.63 -3.55
CA MET A 29 6.19 15.57 -4.44
C MET A 29 6.50 14.16 -3.92
N LEU A 30 7.68 13.96 -3.32
CA LEU A 30 8.04 12.68 -2.71
C LEU A 30 7.18 12.38 -1.48
N GLU A 31 6.93 13.36 -0.63
CA GLU A 31 6.08 13.19 0.56
C GLU A 31 4.61 12.92 0.18
N GLU A 32 4.09 13.60 -0.84
CA GLU A 32 2.75 13.32 -1.37
C GLU A 32 2.65 11.90 -1.94
N ALA A 33 3.63 11.47 -2.74
CA ALA A 33 3.66 10.12 -3.29
C ALA A 33 3.70 9.05 -2.18
N LYS A 34 4.54 9.24 -1.15
CA LYS A 34 4.59 8.35 0.02
C LYS A 34 3.25 8.29 0.74
N LYS A 35 2.60 9.44 0.95
CA LYS A 35 1.31 9.51 1.61
C LYS A 35 0.24 8.75 0.84
N ASN A 36 0.19 8.92 -0.48
CA ASN A 36 -0.76 8.20 -1.34
C ASN A 36 -0.55 6.67 -1.24
N TRP A 37 0.70 6.21 -1.28
CA TRP A 37 0.99 4.78 -1.11
C TRP A 37 0.63 4.24 0.27
N GLN A 38 0.82 5.04 1.33
CA GLN A 38 0.38 4.65 2.67
C GLN A 38 -1.14 4.52 2.74
N GLU A 39 -1.89 5.48 2.19
CA GLU A 39 -3.35 5.43 2.15
C GLU A 39 -3.87 4.22 1.34
N GLU A 40 -3.23 3.90 0.21
CA GLU A 40 -3.55 2.70 -0.57
C GLU A 40 -3.27 1.40 0.21
N THR A 41 -2.14 1.35 0.93
CA THR A 41 -1.78 0.20 1.77
C THR A 41 -2.82 0.02 2.88
N ASP A 42 -3.17 1.10 3.58
CA ASP A 42 -4.15 1.08 4.67
C ASP A 42 -5.54 0.66 4.15
N ALA A 43 -5.94 1.10 2.95
CA ALA A 43 -7.19 0.71 2.32
C ALA A 43 -7.21 -0.79 1.95
N LEU A 44 -6.10 -1.32 1.45
CA LEU A 44 -5.95 -2.75 1.15
C LEU A 44 -6.02 -3.59 2.43
N GLU A 45 -5.29 -3.20 3.47
CA GLU A 45 -5.32 -3.89 4.77
C GLU A 45 -6.72 -3.87 5.39
N SER A 46 -7.40 -2.71 5.34
CA SER A 46 -8.77 -2.54 5.79
C SER A 46 -9.76 -3.45 5.04
N THR A 47 -9.45 -3.82 3.80
CA THR A 47 -10.26 -4.77 3.01
C THR A 47 -9.95 -6.23 3.33
N VAL A 48 -8.69 -6.56 3.61
CA VAL A 48 -8.25 -7.94 3.91
C VAL A 48 -8.79 -8.43 5.25
N VAL A 49 -8.73 -7.60 6.29
CA VAL A 49 -9.18 -7.96 7.65
C VAL A 49 -10.64 -8.47 7.71
N PRO A 50 -11.64 -7.77 7.15
CA PRO A 50 -13.02 -8.26 7.18
C PRO A 50 -13.20 -9.52 6.34
N ILE A 51 -12.50 -9.67 5.22
CA ILE A 51 -12.55 -10.89 4.39
C ILE A 51 -12.05 -12.08 5.20
N GLN A 52 -10.91 -11.94 5.89
CA GLN A 52 -10.37 -13.00 6.76
C GLN A 52 -11.32 -13.35 7.91
N ARG A 53 -11.99 -12.35 8.51
CA ARG A 53 -13.02 -12.59 9.54
C ARG A 53 -14.21 -13.38 8.99
N VAL A 54 -14.76 -12.95 7.86
CA VAL A 54 -15.88 -13.65 7.20
C VAL A 54 -15.49 -15.08 6.83
N LEU A 55 -14.26 -15.29 6.34
CA LEU A 55 -13.75 -16.63 6.03
C LEU A 55 -13.67 -17.50 7.29
N ALA A 56 -13.15 -16.98 8.40
CA ALA A 56 -13.09 -17.70 9.68
C ALA A 56 -14.48 -18.06 10.20
N ASP A 57 -15.44 -17.13 10.13
CA ASP A 57 -16.83 -17.37 10.52
C ASP A 57 -17.49 -18.44 9.65
N LEU A 58 -17.24 -18.42 8.34
CA LEU A 58 -17.75 -19.45 7.41
C LEU A 58 -17.13 -20.82 7.70
N LYS A 59 -15.81 -20.90 7.95
CA LYS A 59 -15.15 -22.15 8.33
C LYS A 59 -15.80 -22.73 9.59
N LEU A 60 -16.03 -21.91 10.62
CA LEU A 60 -16.69 -22.35 11.85
C LEU A 60 -18.13 -22.85 11.61
N GLN A 61 -18.90 -22.13 10.79
CA GLN A 61 -20.26 -22.55 10.42
C GLN A 61 -20.28 -23.89 9.69
N LEU A 62 -19.31 -24.11 8.78
CA LEU A 62 -19.16 -25.37 8.07
C LEU A 62 -18.76 -26.50 9.02
N TYR A 63 -17.80 -26.29 9.93
CA TYR A 63 -17.45 -27.27 10.96
C TYR A 63 -18.62 -27.59 11.88
N THR A 64 -19.45 -26.60 12.23
CA THR A 64 -20.65 -26.82 13.06
C THR A 64 -21.69 -27.68 12.33
N LYS A 65 -21.87 -27.48 11.02
CA LYS A 65 -22.89 -28.19 10.22
C LYS A 65 -22.43 -29.57 9.74
N PHE A 66 -21.16 -29.72 9.38
CA PHE A 66 -20.63 -30.91 8.73
C PHE A 66 -19.63 -31.68 9.60
N GLY A 67 -19.17 -31.11 10.71
CA GLY A 67 -18.28 -31.78 11.66
C GLY A 67 -16.99 -32.28 11.01
N GLY A 68 -16.60 -33.50 11.37
CA GLY A 68 -15.41 -34.18 10.83
C GLY A 68 -15.58 -34.82 9.45
N ASN A 69 -16.71 -34.59 8.75
CA ASN A 69 -16.92 -35.10 7.39
C ASN A 69 -16.29 -34.21 6.30
N ILE A 70 -15.72 -33.06 6.69
CA ILE A 70 -15.02 -32.13 5.81
C ILE A 70 -13.63 -31.83 6.37
N ASN A 71 -12.65 -31.60 5.49
CA ASN A 71 -11.31 -31.13 5.86
C ASN A 71 -11.06 -29.76 5.25
N LEU A 72 -11.17 -28.70 6.07
CA LEU A 72 -10.98 -27.30 5.64
C LEU A 72 -9.55 -26.77 5.94
N GLU A 73 -8.67 -27.61 6.51
CA GLU A 73 -7.28 -27.28 6.86
C GLU A 73 -6.32 -27.42 5.67
N ALA A 74 -6.80 -27.89 4.50
CA ALA A 74 -5.97 -28.09 3.31
C ALA A 74 -5.43 -26.78 2.70
N ASP A 75 -6.06 -25.64 3.03
CA ASP A 75 -5.74 -24.32 2.48
C ASP A 75 -4.75 -23.51 3.35
N GLU A 76 -4.18 -24.08 4.43
CA GLU A 76 -3.25 -23.37 5.33
C GLU A 76 -1.74 -23.53 5.00
N ASN A 77 -1.39 -23.91 3.76
CA ASN A 77 0.01 -24.01 3.29
C ASN A 77 0.46 -22.83 2.44
#